data_AF-A0A7L2TXL9-F1
#
_entry.id   AF-A0A7L2TXL9-F1
#
_cell.length_a   1.000
_cell.length_b   1.000
_cell.length_c   1.000
_cell.angle_alpha   90.00
_cell.angle_beta   90.00
_cell.angle_gamma   90.00
#
_symmetry.space_group_name_H-M   'P 1'
#
loop_
_entity.id
_entity.type
_entity.pdbx_description
1 polymer ?
#
loop_
_entity_poly.entity_id
_entity_poly.type
_entity_poly.pdbx_seq_one_letter_code
_entity_poly.pdbx_strand_id
1 'polypeptide(L)'
;TGRLALYLLGLRATCPHASPQRSLVTWLKYYLEKDWRGSRRHGHPITSYYQYGLGVLALCVQHKQVREEVIRRLLTAQRHGKLGHGGNAVDTEAVVALAFTCLEQRRMVGTKLAAELRVAVQEVSRSMAEAQGPDGIIGNIYSTSWALQVFLATGVCRTEPAFGRAMAALLENLAAFGTAATMAQVLPVLHGRSYLDIASLRCREEPDTLTPLDMEPVTEVPGNKTVQLVVECPLPWCYELRLYDRPVPVPAAASLLDVLRAAAELEPHDFRFHTQDTPQGPFLTQVLGLEARQEKRNYWQLLSAPDKPLQMGIADYRPQDGERLILRLSEW
;
A
#
# COMPACT_ATOMS: atom_id res chain seq x y z
N THR A 1 9.96 -6.27 -7.11
CA THR A 1 8.82 -6.66 -7.96
C THR A 1 7.82 -5.53 -8.15
N GLY A 2 7.32 -4.91 -7.08
CA GLY A 2 6.22 -3.93 -7.14
C GLY A 2 6.49 -2.69 -8.00
N ARG A 3 7.64 -2.02 -7.84
CA ARG A 3 7.95 -0.79 -8.63
C ARG A 3 7.94 -1.04 -10.15
N LEU A 4 8.54 -2.15 -10.58
CA LEU A 4 8.56 -2.53 -12.00
C LEU A 4 7.15 -2.90 -12.50
N ALA A 5 6.32 -3.51 -11.65
CA ALA A 5 4.92 -3.80 -11.96
C ALA A 5 4.10 -2.51 -12.14
N LEU A 6 4.22 -1.54 -11.22
CA LEU A 6 3.58 -0.22 -11.35
C LEU A 6 4.04 0.52 -12.61
N TYR A 7 5.34 0.49 -12.91
CA TYR A 7 5.87 1.07 -14.14
C TYR A 7 5.23 0.45 -15.39
N LEU A 8 5.10 -0.88 -15.44
CA LEU A 8 4.47 -1.56 -16.57
C LEU A 8 2.96 -1.30 -16.67
N LEU A 9 2.26 -1.08 -15.55
CA LEU A 9 0.86 -0.66 -15.54
C LEU A 9 0.72 0.76 -16.07
N GLY A 10 1.52 1.72 -15.56
CA GLY A 10 1.54 3.10 -16.03
C GLY A 10 1.88 3.19 -17.51
N LEU A 11 2.88 2.42 -17.96
CA LEU A 11 3.24 2.35 -19.37
C LEU A 11 2.13 1.72 -20.23
N ARG A 12 1.31 0.80 -19.71
CA ARG A 12 0.13 0.33 -20.46
C ARG A 12 -0.95 1.42 -20.56
N ALA A 13 -1.07 2.26 -19.53
CA ALA A 13 -2.03 3.36 -19.48
C ALA A 13 -1.73 4.48 -20.49
N THR A 14 -0.50 4.57 -21.03
CA THR A 14 -0.15 5.53 -22.09
C THR A 14 -0.40 5.02 -23.51
N CYS A 15 -1.00 3.83 -23.67
CA CYS A 15 -1.28 3.17 -24.96
C CYS A 15 -0.12 3.21 -25.98
N PRO A 16 1.08 2.73 -25.60
CA PRO A 16 2.27 2.86 -26.42
C PRO A 16 2.14 2.09 -27.74
N HIS A 17 2.55 2.73 -28.85
CA HIS A 17 2.38 2.21 -30.20
C HIS A 17 3.20 0.94 -30.52
N ALA A 18 4.42 0.75 -29.98
CA ALA A 18 5.16 -0.53 -30.02
C ALA A 18 6.47 -0.54 -29.16
N SER A 19 6.58 -1.54 -28.28
CA SER A 19 7.76 -2.31 -27.80
C SER A 19 9.17 -1.67 -27.61
N PRO A 20 9.43 -1.11 -26.40
CA PRO A 20 10.69 -1.36 -25.65
C PRO A 20 10.51 -2.34 -24.48
N GLN A 21 9.30 -2.87 -24.28
CA GLN A 21 8.89 -3.54 -23.03
C GLN A 21 9.38 -4.97 -22.84
N ARG A 22 9.95 -5.60 -23.87
CA ARG A 22 10.34 -7.03 -23.79
C ARG A 22 11.33 -7.29 -22.66
N SER A 23 12.33 -6.42 -22.48
CA SER A 23 13.31 -6.53 -21.40
C SER A 23 12.66 -6.38 -20.03
N LEU A 24 11.79 -5.39 -19.86
CA LEU A 24 11.10 -5.09 -18.60
C LEU A 24 10.13 -6.21 -18.18
N VAL A 25 9.38 -6.77 -19.13
CA VAL A 25 8.52 -7.95 -18.87
C VAL A 25 9.35 -9.14 -18.43
N THR A 26 10.50 -9.38 -19.06
CA THR A 26 11.42 -10.46 -18.67
C THR A 26 11.95 -10.25 -17.25
N TRP A 27 12.36 -9.03 -16.90
CA TRP A 27 12.77 -8.70 -15.54
C TRP A 27 11.63 -8.88 -14.53
N LEU A 28 10.41 -8.48 -14.87
CA LEU A 28 9.27 -8.67 -13.97
C LEU A 28 9.01 -10.16 -13.73
N LYS A 29 9.04 -11.00 -14.77
CA LYS A 29 8.93 -12.45 -14.63
C LYS A 29 10.04 -13.03 -13.75
N TYR A 30 11.28 -12.56 -13.94
CA TYR A 30 12.42 -12.99 -13.12
C TYR A 30 12.24 -12.65 -11.63
N TYR A 31 11.82 -11.42 -11.31
CA TYR A 31 11.59 -11.02 -9.93
C TYR A 31 10.39 -11.74 -9.31
N LEU A 32 9.32 -11.96 -10.07
CA LEU A 32 8.17 -12.74 -9.61
C LEU A 32 8.54 -14.20 -9.33
N GLU A 33 9.43 -14.79 -10.14
CA GLU A 33 9.96 -16.13 -9.91
C GLU A 33 10.87 -16.19 -8.66
N LYS A 34 11.60 -15.11 -8.36
CA LYS A 34 12.33 -14.98 -7.09
C LYS A 34 11.38 -14.92 -5.90
N ASP A 35 10.32 -14.11 -5.97
CA ASP A 35 9.29 -14.04 -4.93
C ASP A 35 8.61 -15.39 -4.71
N TRP A 36 8.28 -16.11 -5.80
CA TRP A 36 7.74 -17.48 -5.72
C TRP A 36 8.70 -18.44 -5.03
N ARG A 37 9.98 -18.47 -5.42
CA ARG A 37 10.99 -19.32 -4.77
C ARG A 37 11.17 -18.94 -3.29
N GLY A 38 11.21 -17.65 -2.96
CA GLY A 38 11.25 -17.17 -1.59
C GLY A 38 10.06 -17.68 -0.78
N SER A 39 8.85 -17.60 -1.36
CA SER A 39 7.62 -18.08 -0.71
C SER A 39 7.60 -19.57 -0.43
N ARG A 40 8.26 -20.38 -1.26
CA ARG A 40 8.43 -21.82 -1.02
C ARG A 40 9.45 -22.10 0.08
N ARG A 41 10.52 -21.31 0.17
CA ARG A 41 11.61 -21.51 1.13
C ARG A 41 11.29 -20.97 2.52
N HIS A 42 10.69 -19.78 2.59
CA HIS A 42 10.49 -19.04 3.84
C HIS A 42 9.02 -18.99 4.28
N GLY A 43 8.09 -19.50 3.46
CA GLY A 43 6.65 -19.40 3.73
C GLY A 43 6.02 -18.07 3.30
N HIS A 44 6.81 -17.09 2.85
CA HIS A 44 6.36 -15.78 2.36
C HIS A 44 7.26 -15.27 1.21
N PRO A 45 6.75 -14.39 0.31
CA PRO A 45 7.56 -13.78 -0.75
C PRO A 45 8.78 -13.04 -0.18
N ILE A 46 9.80 -12.82 -1.03
CA ILE A 46 10.97 -11.99 -0.67
C ILE A 46 10.51 -10.55 -0.40
N THR A 47 9.53 -10.09 -1.18
CA THR A 47 8.86 -8.81 -0.98
C THR A 47 7.62 -8.96 -0.08
N SER A 48 6.42 -8.88 -0.65
CA SER A 48 5.14 -9.08 0.02
C SER A 48 4.14 -9.69 -0.96
N TYR A 49 3.04 -10.25 -0.46
CA TYR A 49 1.98 -10.73 -1.35
C TYR A 49 1.31 -9.61 -2.16
N TYR A 50 1.31 -8.38 -1.64
CA TYR A 50 0.87 -7.20 -2.38
C TYR A 50 1.72 -7.00 -3.64
N GLN A 51 3.06 -6.96 -3.50
CA GLN A 51 3.95 -6.78 -4.64
C GLN A 51 3.94 -7.98 -5.59
N TYR A 52 3.78 -9.19 -5.05
CA TYR A 52 3.62 -10.41 -5.84
C TYR A 52 2.35 -10.33 -6.69
N GLY A 53 1.19 -10.04 -6.07
CA GLY A 53 -0.09 -9.88 -6.76
C GLY A 53 -0.02 -8.80 -7.83
N LEU A 54 0.63 -7.67 -7.52
CA LEU A 54 0.83 -6.58 -8.48
C LEU A 54 1.66 -7.02 -9.69
N GLY A 55 2.68 -7.85 -9.48
CA GLY A 55 3.47 -8.45 -10.56
C GLY A 55 2.63 -9.35 -11.47
N VAL A 56 1.75 -10.17 -10.89
CA VAL A 56 0.81 -11.02 -11.66
C VAL A 56 -0.19 -10.14 -12.43
N LEU A 57 -0.77 -9.12 -11.79
CA LEU A 57 -1.69 -8.17 -12.42
C LEU A 57 -1.03 -7.47 -13.61
N ALA A 58 0.17 -6.90 -13.42
CA ALA A 58 0.88 -6.21 -14.49
C ALA A 58 1.21 -7.11 -15.68
N LEU A 59 1.64 -8.35 -15.45
CA LEU A 59 1.85 -9.33 -16.53
C LEU A 59 0.54 -9.68 -17.22
N CYS A 60 -0.54 -9.90 -16.46
CA CYS A 60 -1.84 -10.17 -17.01
C CYS A 60 -2.35 -9.03 -17.89
N VAL A 61 -2.31 -7.78 -17.42
CA VAL A 61 -2.71 -6.54 -18.13
C VAL A 61 -1.91 -6.34 -19.44
N GLN A 62 -0.67 -6.81 -19.48
CA GLN A 62 0.20 -6.81 -20.67
C GLN A 62 0.03 -8.04 -21.59
N HIS A 63 -0.93 -8.92 -21.28
CA HIS A 63 -1.20 -10.17 -22.00
C HIS A 63 0.03 -11.09 -22.04
N LYS A 64 0.76 -11.16 -20.93
CA LYS A 64 1.96 -12.00 -20.76
C LYS A 64 1.64 -13.15 -19.83
N GLN A 65 1.83 -14.37 -20.35
CA GLN A 65 1.63 -15.61 -19.62
C GLN A 65 2.43 -15.63 -18.30
N VAL A 66 1.78 -16.09 -17.24
CA VAL A 66 2.35 -16.32 -15.91
C VAL A 66 2.28 -17.82 -15.64
N ARG A 67 3.35 -18.41 -15.10
CA ARG A 67 3.38 -19.84 -14.81
C ARG A 67 2.30 -20.21 -13.79
N GLU A 68 1.60 -21.31 -14.00
CA GLU A 68 0.50 -21.74 -13.13
C GLU A 68 0.90 -21.87 -11.66
N GLU A 69 2.08 -22.40 -11.35
CA GLU A 69 2.57 -22.53 -9.97
C GLU A 69 2.73 -21.18 -9.25
N VAL A 70 3.05 -20.12 -10.00
CA VAL A 70 3.17 -18.76 -9.48
C VAL A 70 1.78 -18.22 -9.10
N ILE A 71 0.75 -18.54 -9.90
CA ILE A 71 -0.65 -18.17 -9.64
C ILE A 71 -1.21 -18.99 -8.47
N ARG A 72 -1.00 -20.31 -8.48
CA ARG A 72 -1.45 -21.21 -7.41
C ARG A 72 -0.87 -20.82 -6.05
N ARG A 73 0.34 -20.27 -6.01
CA ARG A 73 0.91 -19.76 -4.76
C ARG A 73 0.07 -18.64 -4.14
N LEU A 74 -0.38 -17.66 -4.94
CA LEU A 74 -1.28 -16.61 -4.46
C LEU A 74 -2.62 -17.19 -4.01
N LEU A 75 -3.18 -18.13 -4.80
CA LEU A 75 -4.46 -18.76 -4.48
C LEU A 75 -4.40 -19.52 -3.15
N THR A 76 -3.31 -20.26 -2.92
CA THR A 76 -3.07 -20.93 -1.64
C THR A 76 -2.91 -19.93 -0.50
N ALA A 77 -2.24 -18.79 -0.71
CA ALA A 77 -2.10 -17.78 0.33
C ALA A 77 -3.43 -17.11 0.68
N GLN A 78 -4.27 -16.78 -0.32
CA GLN A 78 -5.63 -16.27 -0.13
C GLN A 78 -6.49 -17.25 0.66
N ARG A 79 -6.57 -18.52 0.23
CA ARG A 79 -7.43 -19.54 0.86
C ARG A 79 -7.09 -19.81 2.32
N HIS A 80 -5.83 -19.64 2.70
CA HIS A 80 -5.38 -19.87 4.08
C HIS A 80 -5.31 -18.58 4.90
N GLY A 81 -5.79 -17.43 4.38
CA GLY A 81 -5.73 -16.15 5.10
C GLY A 81 -4.30 -15.66 5.37
N LYS A 82 -3.33 -16.04 4.52
CA LYS A 82 -1.89 -15.76 4.70
C LYS A 82 -1.40 -14.53 3.94
N LEU A 83 -2.31 -13.67 3.49
CA LEU A 83 -1.97 -12.50 2.69
C LEU A 83 -1.56 -11.28 3.52
N GLY A 84 -2.09 -11.13 4.73
CA GLY A 84 -1.79 -10.02 5.63
C GLY A 84 -1.07 -10.44 6.90
N HIS A 85 -0.72 -9.43 7.69
CA HIS A 85 -0.29 -9.56 9.07
C HIS A 85 -1.10 -8.59 9.94
N GLY A 86 -1.43 -8.98 11.18
CA GLY A 86 -2.02 -8.07 12.16
C GLY A 86 -3.44 -7.58 11.86
N GLY A 87 -4.21 -8.30 11.05
CA GLY A 87 -5.67 -8.09 10.91
C GLY A 87 -6.15 -7.12 9.82
N ASN A 88 -5.26 -6.41 9.09
CA ASN A 88 -5.66 -5.64 7.92
C ASN A 88 -4.93 -6.12 6.66
N ALA A 89 -5.64 -6.86 5.81
CA ALA A 89 -5.13 -7.43 4.56
C ALA A 89 -5.80 -6.85 3.31
N VAL A 90 -6.73 -5.90 3.47
CA VAL A 90 -7.64 -5.43 2.40
C VAL A 90 -6.88 -5.02 1.14
N ASP A 91 -5.81 -4.23 1.28
CA ASP A 91 -4.98 -3.78 0.16
C ASP A 91 -4.36 -4.95 -0.61
N THR A 92 -3.87 -5.96 0.12
CA THR A 92 -3.23 -7.13 -0.47
C THR A 92 -4.25 -8.05 -1.13
N GLU A 93 -5.36 -8.31 -0.46
CA GLU A 93 -6.48 -9.08 -0.99
C GLU A 93 -7.04 -8.44 -2.25
N ALA A 94 -7.18 -7.11 -2.29
CA ALA A 94 -7.67 -6.39 -3.44
C ALA A 94 -6.76 -6.55 -4.66
N VAL A 95 -5.45 -6.35 -4.49
CA VAL A 95 -4.51 -6.52 -5.60
C VAL A 95 -4.49 -7.96 -6.10
N VAL A 96 -4.58 -8.94 -5.20
CA VAL A 96 -4.67 -10.36 -5.57
C VAL A 96 -5.98 -10.67 -6.31
N ALA A 97 -7.12 -10.13 -5.85
CA ALA A 97 -8.42 -10.27 -6.51
C ALA A 97 -8.40 -9.63 -7.90
N LEU A 98 -7.86 -8.42 -8.07
CA LEU A 98 -7.69 -7.79 -9.37
C LEU A 98 -6.84 -8.65 -10.32
N ALA A 99 -5.76 -9.25 -9.82
CA ALA A 99 -4.92 -10.15 -10.60
C ALA A 99 -5.68 -11.41 -11.05
N PHE A 100 -6.46 -12.02 -10.15
CA PHE A 100 -7.28 -13.19 -10.47
C PHE A 100 -8.40 -12.87 -11.46
N THR A 101 -9.12 -11.77 -11.25
CA THR A 101 -10.14 -11.28 -12.18
C THR A 101 -9.54 -11.04 -13.56
N CYS A 102 -8.35 -10.45 -13.63
CA CYS A 102 -7.64 -10.27 -14.90
C CYS A 102 -7.38 -11.61 -15.62
N LEU A 103 -6.77 -12.57 -14.92
CA LEU A 103 -6.40 -13.88 -15.50
C LEU A 103 -7.62 -14.66 -16.00
N GLU A 104 -8.72 -14.59 -15.26
CA GLU A 104 -9.99 -15.23 -15.58
C GLU A 104 -10.65 -14.59 -16.81
N GLN A 105 -10.91 -13.27 -16.78
CA GLN A 105 -11.59 -12.56 -17.87
C GLN A 105 -10.82 -12.62 -19.19
N ARG A 106 -9.49 -12.66 -19.12
CA ARG A 106 -8.60 -12.70 -20.28
C ARG A 106 -8.30 -14.13 -20.76
N ARG A 107 -8.89 -15.14 -20.11
CA ARG A 107 -8.72 -16.57 -20.44
C ARG A 107 -7.24 -17.00 -20.49
N MET A 108 -6.45 -16.49 -19.54
CA MET A 108 -5.01 -16.74 -19.48
C MET A 108 -4.63 -17.99 -18.69
N VAL A 109 -5.63 -18.72 -18.17
CA VAL A 109 -5.47 -19.95 -17.39
C VAL A 109 -6.49 -21.00 -17.86
N GLY A 110 -6.22 -22.29 -17.57
CA GLY A 110 -7.14 -23.38 -17.89
C GLY A 110 -8.48 -23.27 -17.12
N THR A 111 -9.53 -23.88 -17.66
CA THR A 111 -10.92 -23.76 -17.15
C THR A 111 -11.07 -24.12 -15.68
N LYS A 112 -10.39 -25.17 -15.22
CA LYS A 112 -10.38 -25.59 -13.80
C LYS A 112 -9.82 -24.49 -12.91
N LEU A 113 -8.64 -23.96 -13.25
CA LEU A 113 -8.02 -22.88 -12.47
C LEU A 113 -8.86 -21.60 -12.54
N ALA A 114 -9.42 -21.27 -13.70
CA ALA A 114 -10.33 -20.11 -13.84
C ALA A 114 -11.51 -20.17 -12.87
N ALA A 115 -12.13 -21.34 -12.71
CA ALA A 115 -13.21 -21.54 -11.73
C ALA A 115 -12.71 -21.35 -10.28
N GLU A 116 -11.54 -21.89 -9.95
CA GLU A 116 -10.91 -21.70 -8.63
C GLU A 116 -10.62 -20.22 -8.33
N LEU A 117 -10.13 -19.47 -9.32
CA LEU A 117 -9.86 -18.04 -9.20
C LEU A 117 -11.14 -17.24 -8.99
N ARG A 118 -12.21 -17.57 -9.73
CA ARG A 118 -13.51 -16.91 -9.60
C ARG A 118 -14.09 -17.04 -8.19
N VAL A 119 -14.01 -18.24 -7.60
CA VAL A 119 -14.45 -18.48 -6.22
C VAL A 119 -13.65 -17.63 -5.24
N ALA A 120 -12.32 -17.59 -5.38
CA ALA A 120 -11.46 -16.78 -4.52
C ALA A 120 -11.78 -15.27 -4.62
N VAL A 121 -12.07 -14.76 -5.81
CA VAL A 121 -12.47 -13.36 -6.02
C VAL A 121 -13.82 -13.06 -5.34
N GLN A 122 -14.78 -13.99 -5.43
CA GLN A 122 -16.08 -13.83 -4.75
C GLN A 122 -15.94 -13.82 -3.23
N GLU A 123 -15.07 -14.66 -2.68
CA GLU A 123 -14.75 -14.68 -1.24
C GLU A 123 -14.10 -13.37 -0.78
N VAL A 124 -13.11 -12.86 -1.53
CA VAL A 124 -12.47 -11.56 -1.25
C VAL A 124 -13.49 -10.43 -1.28
N SER A 125 -14.32 -10.36 -2.33
CA SER A 125 -15.33 -9.31 -2.47
C SER A 125 -16.32 -9.32 -1.30
N ARG A 126 -16.73 -10.50 -0.82
CA ARG A 126 -17.60 -10.63 0.35
C ARG A 126 -16.89 -10.20 1.62
N SER A 127 -15.66 -10.65 1.84
CA SER A 127 -14.87 -10.29 3.02
C SER A 127 -14.64 -8.78 3.11
N MET A 128 -14.45 -8.09 1.98
CA MET A 128 -14.37 -6.63 1.95
C MET A 128 -15.68 -5.93 2.34
N ALA A 129 -16.82 -6.45 1.86
CA ALA A 129 -18.13 -5.93 2.26
C ALA A 129 -18.40 -6.15 3.76
N GLU A 130 -17.98 -7.29 4.30
CA GLU A 130 -18.08 -7.63 5.73
C GLU A 130 -17.11 -6.80 6.60
N ALA A 131 -15.95 -6.41 6.05
CA ALA A 131 -14.99 -5.54 6.72
C ALA A 131 -15.38 -4.04 6.70
N GLN A 132 -16.54 -3.70 6.14
CA GLN A 132 -17.04 -2.33 6.13
C GLN A 132 -17.49 -1.91 7.54
N GLY A 133 -16.88 -0.85 8.05
CA GLY A 133 -17.28 -0.19 9.29
C GLY A 133 -18.62 0.54 9.19
N PRO A 134 -19.19 0.96 10.33
CA PRO A 134 -20.43 1.74 10.36
C PRO A 134 -20.30 3.11 9.68
N ASP A 135 -19.07 3.62 9.56
CA ASP A 135 -18.68 4.82 8.82
C ASP A 135 -18.56 4.59 7.29
N GLY A 136 -18.81 3.38 6.81
CA GLY A 136 -18.70 3.01 5.40
C GLY A 136 -17.27 2.70 4.93
N ILE A 137 -16.26 2.86 5.80
CA ILE A 137 -14.85 2.61 5.49
C ILE A 137 -14.58 1.11 5.46
N ILE A 138 -13.82 0.64 4.47
CA ILE A 138 -13.42 -0.78 4.36
C ILE A 138 -11.95 -0.91 4.78
N GLY A 139 -11.72 -1.50 5.97
CA GLY A 139 -10.40 -1.57 6.59
C GLY A 139 -9.95 -0.22 7.15
N ASN A 140 -9.37 0.64 6.30
CA ASN A 140 -9.09 2.04 6.61
C ASN A 140 -9.40 2.92 5.38
N ILE A 141 -9.29 4.24 5.54
CA ILE A 141 -9.67 5.16 4.46
C ILE A 141 -8.86 4.92 3.17
N TYR A 142 -7.57 4.61 3.27
CA TYR A 142 -6.71 4.32 2.12
C TYR A 142 -7.04 2.97 1.47
N SER A 143 -7.29 1.93 2.28
CA SER A 143 -7.69 0.59 1.82
C SER A 143 -9.05 0.58 1.14
N THR A 144 -9.94 1.52 1.48
CA THR A 144 -11.28 1.67 0.88
C THR A 144 -11.20 1.84 -0.64
N SER A 145 -10.22 2.60 -1.13
CA SER A 145 -10.02 2.80 -2.57
C SER A 145 -9.71 1.49 -3.31
N TRP A 146 -8.96 0.59 -2.69
CA TRP A 146 -8.64 -0.73 -3.24
C TRP A 146 -9.87 -1.64 -3.30
N ALA A 147 -10.71 -1.65 -2.26
CA ALA A 147 -11.95 -2.42 -2.24
C ALA A 147 -12.92 -1.95 -3.33
N LEU A 148 -13.06 -0.63 -3.52
CA LEU A 148 -13.89 -0.05 -4.58
C LEU A 148 -13.39 -0.46 -5.98
N GLN A 149 -12.07 -0.52 -6.21
CA GLN A 149 -11.54 -1.03 -7.47
C GLN A 149 -11.91 -2.49 -7.72
N VAL A 150 -11.93 -3.34 -6.70
CA VAL A 150 -12.37 -4.74 -6.83
C VAL A 150 -13.84 -4.80 -7.21
N PHE A 151 -14.71 -4.05 -6.52
CA PHE A 151 -16.14 -4.01 -6.83
C PHE A 151 -16.44 -3.54 -8.26
N LEU A 152 -15.66 -2.57 -8.76
CA LEU A 152 -15.74 -2.12 -10.15
C LEU A 152 -15.27 -3.21 -11.12
N ALA A 153 -14.12 -3.83 -10.87
CA ALA A 153 -13.51 -4.83 -11.75
C ALA A 153 -14.34 -6.13 -11.86
N THR A 154 -15.07 -6.50 -10.81
CA THR A 154 -15.93 -7.69 -10.78
C THR A 154 -17.38 -7.40 -11.21
N GLY A 155 -17.72 -6.12 -11.41
CA GLY A 155 -19.07 -5.69 -11.82
C GLY A 155 -20.12 -5.74 -10.72
N VAL A 156 -19.73 -6.00 -9.46
CA VAL A 156 -20.67 -6.05 -8.32
C VAL A 156 -21.01 -4.68 -7.75
N CYS A 157 -20.41 -3.59 -8.25
CA CYS A 157 -20.70 -2.21 -7.83
C CYS A 157 -22.18 -1.81 -7.92
N ARG A 158 -22.98 -2.50 -8.75
CA ARG A 158 -24.43 -2.27 -8.89
C ARG A 158 -25.29 -3.04 -7.88
N THR A 159 -24.76 -4.14 -7.35
CA THR A 159 -25.51 -5.11 -6.55
C THR A 159 -25.06 -5.15 -5.10
N GLU A 160 -23.82 -4.77 -4.81
CA GLU A 160 -23.22 -4.76 -3.48
C GLU A 160 -23.51 -3.43 -2.78
N PRO A 161 -24.39 -3.37 -1.76
CA PRO A 161 -24.70 -2.13 -1.05
C PRO A 161 -23.47 -1.50 -0.38
N ALA A 162 -22.46 -2.30 -0.03
CA ALA A 162 -21.22 -1.78 0.54
C ALA A 162 -20.50 -0.81 -0.41
N PHE A 163 -20.64 -0.97 -1.73
CA PHE A 163 -20.03 -0.07 -2.72
C PHE A 163 -20.51 1.38 -2.54
N GLY A 164 -21.83 1.59 -2.45
CA GLY A 164 -22.40 2.94 -2.33
C GLY A 164 -21.98 3.64 -1.03
N ARG A 165 -21.99 2.90 0.09
CA ARG A 165 -21.53 3.43 1.39
C ARG A 165 -20.03 3.74 1.39
N ALA A 166 -19.21 2.87 0.81
CA ALA A 166 -17.77 3.08 0.71
C ALA A 166 -17.42 4.25 -0.20
N MET A 167 -18.15 4.45 -1.31
CA MET A 167 -17.98 5.61 -2.18
C MET A 167 -18.35 6.91 -1.45
N ALA A 168 -19.45 6.93 -0.69
CA ALA A 168 -19.83 8.09 0.11
C ALA A 168 -18.75 8.43 1.16
N ALA A 169 -18.31 7.44 1.93
CA ALA A 169 -17.24 7.59 2.92
C ALA A 169 -15.93 8.10 2.30
N LEU A 170 -15.57 7.57 1.12
CA LEU A 170 -14.41 8.02 0.36
C LEU A 170 -14.52 9.51 -0.02
N LEU A 171 -15.67 9.93 -0.56
CA LEU A 171 -15.91 11.31 -0.98
C LEU A 171 -15.88 12.30 0.19
N GLU A 172 -16.46 11.92 1.33
CA GLU A 172 -16.42 12.72 2.56
C GLU A 172 -15.00 12.89 3.11
N ASN A 173 -14.12 11.93 2.86
CA ASN A 173 -12.75 11.90 3.37
C ASN A 173 -11.68 12.13 2.27
N LEU A 174 -12.05 12.77 1.15
CA LEU A 174 -11.15 12.96 0.00
C LEU A 174 -9.87 13.74 0.38
N ALA A 175 -9.97 14.63 1.37
CA ALA A 175 -8.85 15.42 1.88
C ALA A 175 -7.72 14.55 2.48
N ALA A 176 -8.01 13.31 2.89
CA ALA A 176 -6.98 12.37 3.37
C ALA A 176 -6.02 11.95 2.24
N PHE A 177 -6.42 12.07 0.97
CA PHE A 177 -5.62 11.65 -0.18
C PHE A 177 -4.71 12.77 -0.72
N GLY A 178 -4.08 13.54 0.17
CA GLY A 178 -3.33 14.76 -0.18
C GLY A 178 -2.01 14.56 -0.94
N THR A 179 -1.47 13.34 -1.01
CA THR A 179 -0.23 13.06 -1.74
C THR A 179 -0.51 12.59 -3.17
N ALA A 180 0.44 12.79 -4.09
CA ALA A 180 0.35 12.25 -5.44
C ALA A 180 0.15 10.71 -5.44
N ALA A 181 0.77 10.01 -4.50
CA ALA A 181 0.69 8.56 -4.39
C ALA A 181 -0.69 8.07 -3.94
N THR A 182 -1.29 8.72 -2.95
CA THR A 182 -2.64 8.42 -2.47
C THR A 182 -3.68 8.85 -3.51
N MET A 183 -3.50 10.02 -4.13
CA MET A 183 -4.41 10.51 -5.16
C MET A 183 -4.41 9.58 -6.39
N ALA A 184 -3.26 9.08 -6.82
CA ALA A 184 -3.16 8.13 -7.92
C ALA A 184 -3.93 6.81 -7.66
N GLN A 185 -4.14 6.42 -6.40
CA GLN A 185 -4.92 5.23 -6.04
C GLN A 185 -6.44 5.48 -6.13
N VAL A 186 -6.88 6.70 -5.81
CA VAL A 186 -8.32 7.05 -5.73
C VAL A 186 -8.89 7.54 -7.05
N LEU A 187 -8.10 8.22 -7.89
CA LEU A 187 -8.57 8.78 -9.17
C LEU A 187 -9.25 7.77 -10.10
N PRO A 188 -8.74 6.53 -10.29
CA PRO A 188 -9.44 5.53 -11.08
C PRO A 188 -10.85 5.27 -10.55
N VAL A 189 -11.01 5.12 -9.24
CA VAL A 189 -12.30 4.86 -8.58
C VAL A 189 -13.27 6.02 -8.79
N LEU A 190 -12.81 7.26 -8.65
CA LEU A 190 -13.61 8.46 -8.91
C LEU A 190 -14.06 8.55 -10.37
N HIS A 191 -13.29 7.97 -11.29
CA HIS A 191 -13.66 7.84 -12.70
C HIS A 191 -14.45 6.56 -13.02
N GLY A 192 -14.86 5.79 -12.00
CA GLY A 192 -15.59 4.53 -12.18
C GLY A 192 -14.75 3.42 -12.82
N ARG A 193 -13.43 3.44 -12.60
CA ARG A 193 -12.43 2.53 -13.16
C ARG A 193 -11.61 1.82 -12.08
N SER A 194 -10.97 0.75 -12.51
CA SER A 194 -9.99 -0.02 -11.76
C SER A 194 -8.70 -0.15 -12.56
N TYR A 195 -7.63 -0.65 -11.92
CA TYR A 195 -6.40 -1.00 -12.64
C TYR A 195 -6.61 -2.07 -13.72
N LEU A 196 -7.70 -2.85 -13.67
CA LEU A 196 -8.02 -3.83 -14.70
C LEU A 196 -8.44 -3.18 -16.02
N ASP A 197 -9.09 -2.00 -15.98
CA ASP A 197 -9.52 -1.27 -17.18
C ASP A 197 -8.34 -0.86 -18.08
N ILE A 198 -7.14 -0.72 -17.51
CA ILE A 198 -5.90 -0.43 -18.25
C ILE A 198 -5.63 -1.51 -19.31
N ALA A 199 -6.09 -2.75 -19.09
CA ALA A 199 -5.86 -3.87 -19.99
C ALA A 199 -6.52 -3.69 -21.36
N SER A 200 -7.65 -2.99 -21.42
CA SER A 200 -8.45 -2.70 -22.62
C SER A 200 -8.49 -1.21 -22.97
N LEU A 201 -7.78 -0.36 -22.22
CA LEU A 201 -7.73 1.08 -22.44
C LEU A 201 -7.28 1.42 -23.86
N ARG A 202 -8.04 2.31 -24.49
CA ARG A 202 -7.75 2.98 -25.76
C ARG A 202 -7.61 4.47 -25.47
N CYS A 203 -6.40 4.99 -25.63
CA CYS A 203 -6.11 6.38 -25.35
C CYS A 203 -6.74 7.24 -26.43
N ARG A 204 -7.34 8.34 -25.99
CA ARG A 204 -7.82 9.43 -26.83
C ARG A 204 -7.00 10.66 -26.48
N GLU A 205 -7.08 11.67 -27.33
CA GLU A 205 -6.54 12.99 -26.97
C GLU A 205 -7.18 13.44 -25.66
N GLU A 206 -6.34 13.83 -24.71
CA GLU A 206 -6.75 14.40 -23.44
C GLU A 206 -6.99 15.91 -23.68
N PRO A 207 -8.12 16.47 -23.23
CA PRO A 207 -8.50 17.83 -23.56
C PRO A 207 -7.68 18.93 -22.85
N ASP A 208 -6.66 18.56 -22.07
CA ASP A 208 -5.73 19.43 -21.35
C ASP A 208 -6.44 20.50 -20.50
N THR A 209 -7.46 20.06 -19.76
CA THR A 209 -8.32 20.96 -18.97
C THR A 209 -7.77 21.28 -17.59
N LEU A 210 -6.64 20.68 -17.19
CA LEU A 210 -6.06 20.88 -15.87
C LEU A 210 -5.23 22.17 -15.82
N THR A 211 -5.78 23.20 -15.18
CA THR A 211 -5.05 24.44 -14.90
C THR A 211 -4.35 24.35 -13.55
N PRO A 212 -3.04 24.65 -13.45
CA PRO A 212 -2.37 24.81 -12.17
C PRO A 212 -3.13 25.83 -11.32
N LEU A 213 -3.41 25.47 -10.07
CA LEU A 213 -3.90 26.43 -9.09
C LEU A 213 -2.69 27.16 -8.53
N ASP A 214 -2.73 28.49 -8.56
CA ASP A 214 -1.85 29.32 -7.76
C ASP A 214 -2.26 29.16 -6.29
N MET A 215 -1.65 28.17 -5.64
CA MET A 215 -1.82 27.94 -4.22
C MET A 215 -1.08 29.05 -3.48
N GLU A 216 -1.80 29.88 -2.72
CA GLU A 216 -1.16 30.71 -1.72
C GLU A 216 -0.32 29.81 -0.80
N PRO A 217 0.91 30.22 -0.43
CA PRO A 217 1.71 29.46 0.50
C PRO A 217 0.88 29.23 1.75
N VAL A 218 0.78 27.97 2.19
CA VAL A 218 0.04 27.59 3.39
C VAL A 218 0.49 28.52 4.52
N THR A 219 -0.44 29.31 5.06
CA THR A 219 -0.16 30.20 6.19
C THR A 219 0.57 29.41 7.25
N GLU A 220 1.77 29.85 7.62
CA GLU A 220 2.52 29.26 8.73
C GLU A 220 1.59 29.22 9.95
N VAL A 221 1.30 28.02 10.45
CA VAL A 221 0.53 27.89 11.69
C VAL A 221 1.45 28.41 12.81
N PRO A 222 1.16 29.59 13.39
CA PRO A 222 2.05 30.16 14.38
C PRO A 222 2.04 29.30 15.64
N GLY A 223 3.20 29.10 16.24
CA GLY A 223 3.35 28.42 17.52
C GLY A 223 4.24 27.19 17.48
N ASN A 224 4.52 26.67 18.67
CA ASN A 224 5.29 25.46 18.90
C ASN A 224 4.40 24.44 19.60
N LYS A 225 4.71 23.17 19.38
CA LYS A 225 4.16 22.03 20.10
C LYS A 225 5.28 21.15 20.62
N THR A 226 5.00 20.36 21.64
CA THR A 226 5.93 19.37 22.18
C THR A 226 5.32 17.99 22.01
N VAL A 227 6.06 17.10 21.33
CA VAL A 227 5.65 15.71 21.09
C VAL A 227 6.51 14.81 21.96
N GLN A 228 5.90 13.85 22.66
CA GLN A 228 6.67 12.83 23.36
C GLN A 228 7.07 11.73 22.38
N LEU A 229 8.35 11.66 22.02
CA LEU A 229 8.88 10.63 21.12
C LEU A 229 9.43 9.45 21.93
N VAL A 230 8.90 8.27 21.65
CA VAL A 230 9.29 7.02 22.30
C VAL A 230 9.80 6.02 21.26
N VAL A 231 10.92 5.37 21.52
CA VAL A 231 11.44 4.27 20.69
C VAL A 231 11.43 2.99 21.50
N GLU A 232 10.73 1.98 20.99
CA GLU A 232 10.58 0.68 21.64
C GLU A 232 11.18 -0.44 20.80
N CYS A 233 11.83 -1.38 21.48
CA CYS A 233 12.22 -2.64 20.89
C CYS A 233 11.77 -3.81 21.80
N PRO A 234 10.54 -4.33 21.60
CA PRO A 234 10.03 -5.45 22.38
C PRO A 234 10.59 -6.82 21.94
N LEU A 235 11.57 -6.85 21.05
CA LEU A 235 12.07 -8.10 20.47
C LEU A 235 13.10 -8.77 21.41
N PRO A 236 13.19 -10.12 21.43
CA PRO A 236 14.03 -10.87 22.39
C PRO A 236 15.53 -10.56 22.37
N TRP A 237 16.01 -9.90 21.32
CA TRP A 237 17.41 -9.59 21.04
C TRP A 237 17.75 -8.12 21.32
N CYS A 238 16.79 -7.34 21.83
CA CYS A 238 17.01 -6.00 22.34
C CYS A 238 17.36 -6.03 23.82
N TYR A 239 18.33 -5.20 24.20
CA TYR A 239 18.85 -5.14 25.57
C TYR A 239 17.87 -4.42 26.52
N GLU A 240 17.10 -3.47 26.00
CA GLU A 240 16.09 -2.70 26.72
C GLU A 240 14.81 -2.60 25.89
N LEU A 241 13.66 -2.61 26.57
CA LEU A 241 12.34 -2.46 25.94
C LEU A 241 12.15 -1.05 25.37
N ARG A 242 12.59 -0.04 26.12
CA ARG A 242 12.40 1.38 25.81
C ARG A 242 13.76 2.02 25.66
N LEU A 243 14.14 2.29 24.41
CA LEU A 243 15.47 2.77 24.02
C LEU A 243 15.57 4.29 24.03
N TYR A 244 14.44 4.98 23.95
CA TYR A 244 14.35 6.44 23.89
C TYR A 244 12.98 6.90 24.40
N ASP A 245 12.94 7.98 25.18
CA ASP A 245 11.72 8.57 25.72
C ASP A 245 11.98 10.04 26.06
N ARG A 246 11.77 10.94 25.09
CA ARG A 246 12.07 12.37 25.24
C ARG A 246 10.98 13.27 24.68
N PRO A 247 10.72 14.43 25.31
CA PRO A 247 9.92 15.48 24.72
C PRO A 247 10.70 16.20 23.62
N VAL A 248 10.09 16.39 22.46
CA VAL A 248 10.70 17.04 21.29
C VAL A 248 9.88 18.28 20.91
N PRO A 249 10.39 19.50 21.14
CA PRO A 249 9.75 20.73 20.71
C PRO A 249 9.90 20.91 19.19
N VAL A 250 8.79 21.23 18.51
CA VAL A 250 8.74 21.46 17.07
C VAL A 250 7.70 22.55 16.72
N PRO A 251 7.77 23.18 15.55
CA PRO A 251 6.70 24.06 15.08
C PRO A 251 5.34 23.36 15.04
N ALA A 252 4.25 24.12 15.23
CA ALA A 252 2.89 23.57 15.30
C ALA A 252 2.51 22.73 14.05
N ALA A 253 2.96 23.16 12.87
CA ALA A 253 2.71 22.46 11.60
C ALA A 253 3.59 21.21 11.37
N ALA A 254 4.58 20.92 12.22
CA ALA A 254 5.57 19.88 11.99
C ALA A 254 4.96 18.47 11.77
N SER A 255 5.52 17.75 10.80
CA SER A 255 5.26 16.33 10.57
C SER A 255 6.04 15.45 11.55
N LEU A 256 5.74 14.14 11.60
CA LEU A 256 6.57 13.19 12.35
C LEU A 256 8.02 13.16 11.83
N LEU A 257 8.25 13.31 10.53
CA LEU A 257 9.60 13.41 9.97
C LEU A 257 10.35 14.61 10.53
N ASP A 258 9.68 15.74 10.72
CA ASP A 258 10.28 16.93 11.34
C ASP A 258 10.55 16.71 12.83
N VAL A 259 9.70 15.95 13.53
CA VAL A 259 9.97 15.50 14.91
C VAL A 259 11.24 14.63 14.97
N LEU A 260 11.42 13.69 14.03
CA LEU A 260 12.63 12.85 13.98
C LEU A 260 13.89 13.68 13.69
N ARG A 261 13.79 14.69 12.81
CA ARG A 261 14.89 15.63 12.52
C ARG A 261 15.24 16.45 13.75
N ALA A 262 14.24 17.03 14.41
CA ALA A 262 14.44 17.81 15.64
C ALA A 262 15.06 16.96 16.76
N ALA A 263 14.62 15.70 16.94
CA ALA A 263 15.24 14.78 17.90
C ALA A 263 16.73 14.51 17.57
N ALA A 264 17.05 14.31 16.28
CA ALA A 264 18.43 14.12 15.83
C ALA A 264 19.30 15.39 15.99
N GLU A 265 18.71 16.58 15.91
CA GLU A 265 19.41 17.86 16.16
C GLU A 265 19.62 18.12 17.65
N LEU A 266 18.65 17.77 18.50
CA LEU A 266 18.73 17.91 19.96
C LEU A 266 19.77 16.98 20.58
N GLU A 267 19.85 15.74 20.10
CA GLU A 267 20.79 14.74 20.61
C GLU A 267 21.58 14.05 19.45
N PRO A 268 22.50 14.74 18.74
CA PRO A 268 23.16 14.21 17.52
C PRO A 268 24.03 12.95 17.71
N HIS A 269 24.45 12.72 18.95
CA HIS A 269 25.23 11.55 19.33
C HIS A 269 24.35 10.36 19.73
N ASP A 270 23.15 10.62 20.26
CA ASP A 270 22.29 9.58 20.83
C ASP A 270 21.11 9.21 19.92
N PHE A 271 20.57 10.18 19.17
CA PHE A 271 19.45 9.96 18.25
C PHE A 271 19.86 10.08 16.78
N ARG A 272 19.72 8.96 16.04
CA ARG A 272 19.92 8.90 14.58
C ARG A 272 18.85 8.06 13.94
N PHE A 273 18.45 8.41 12.74
CA PHE A 273 17.50 7.62 11.95
C PHE A 273 17.85 7.67 10.46
N HIS A 274 17.40 6.65 9.72
CA HIS A 274 17.55 6.59 8.27
C HIS A 274 16.24 6.23 7.59
N THR A 275 16.02 6.84 6.44
CA THR A 275 14.85 6.61 5.58
C THR A 275 15.28 6.14 4.21
N GLN A 276 14.39 5.41 3.54
CA GLN A 276 14.51 5.05 2.14
C GLN A 276 13.36 5.68 1.35
N ASP A 277 13.66 6.33 0.22
CA ASP A 277 12.63 6.91 -0.63
C ASP A 277 11.78 5.83 -1.30
N THR A 278 10.47 5.97 -1.19
CA THR A 278 9.48 5.10 -1.83
C THR A 278 8.46 5.93 -2.63
N PRO A 279 7.70 5.30 -3.55
CA PRO A 279 6.60 5.99 -4.22
C PRO A 279 5.56 6.60 -3.25
N GLN A 280 5.48 6.09 -2.02
CA GLN A 280 4.59 6.57 -0.96
C GLN A 280 5.23 7.62 -0.05
N GLY A 281 6.48 8.02 -0.30
CA GLY A 281 7.26 8.91 0.57
C GLY A 281 8.40 8.20 1.31
N PRO A 282 9.07 8.90 2.25
CA PRO A 282 10.21 8.35 2.98
C PRO A 282 9.76 7.26 3.94
N PHE A 283 10.28 6.05 3.74
CA PHE A 283 10.01 4.89 4.59
C PHE A 283 11.10 4.77 5.67
N LEU A 284 10.70 4.66 6.93
CA LEU A 284 11.62 4.58 8.07
C LEU A 284 12.29 3.20 8.12
N THR A 285 13.61 3.16 8.02
CA THR A 285 14.40 1.92 7.92
C THR A 285 15.28 1.68 9.14
N GLN A 286 15.75 2.73 9.80
CA GLN A 286 16.66 2.62 10.94
C GLN A 286 16.36 3.70 11.97
N VAL A 287 16.42 3.35 13.25
CA VAL A 287 16.30 4.27 14.39
C VAL A 287 17.28 3.83 15.48
N LEU A 288 18.05 4.75 16.06
CA LEU A 288 19.08 4.48 17.08
C LEU A 288 20.10 3.41 16.63
N GLY A 289 20.43 3.38 15.34
CA GLY A 289 21.33 2.37 14.77
C GLY A 289 20.69 1.00 14.54
N LEU A 290 19.45 0.76 14.99
CA LEU A 290 18.73 -0.50 14.78
C LEU A 290 18.00 -0.50 13.43
N GLU A 291 18.45 -1.36 12.53
CA GLU A 291 17.91 -1.46 11.17
C GLU A 291 16.80 -2.51 11.08
N ALA A 292 15.66 -2.10 10.54
CA ALA A 292 14.57 -2.98 10.14
C ALA A 292 14.98 -3.80 8.90
N ARG A 293 14.87 -5.13 8.99
CA ARG A 293 15.31 -6.05 7.94
C ARG A 293 14.16 -6.85 7.38
N GLN A 294 13.95 -6.73 6.07
CA GLN A 294 12.93 -7.48 5.33
C GLN A 294 13.12 -8.99 5.47
N GLU A 295 14.36 -9.48 5.48
CA GLU A 295 14.68 -10.91 5.58
C GLU A 295 14.29 -11.49 6.94
N LYS A 296 14.30 -10.66 7.99
CA LYS A 296 13.88 -11.03 9.33
C LYS A 296 12.40 -10.74 9.59
N ARG A 297 11.75 -10.02 8.67
CA ARG A 297 10.36 -9.53 8.76
C ARG A 297 10.19 -8.51 9.89
N ASN A 298 11.13 -7.58 10.02
CA ASN A 298 11.11 -6.53 11.04
C ASN A 298 10.92 -5.16 10.39
N TYR A 299 10.11 -4.30 11.00
CA TYR A 299 9.79 -2.94 10.53
C TYR A 299 9.60 -2.00 11.71
N TRP A 300 9.76 -0.71 11.45
CA TRP A 300 9.39 0.34 12.38
C TRP A 300 7.89 0.64 12.25
N GLN A 301 7.12 0.10 13.19
CA GLN A 301 5.71 0.41 13.33
C GLN A 301 5.54 1.78 13.98
N LEU A 302 4.71 2.61 13.37
CA LEU A 302 4.39 3.95 13.86
C LEU A 302 3.08 3.88 14.63
N LEU A 303 3.08 4.32 15.89
CA LEU A 303 1.91 4.28 16.76
C LEU A 303 1.70 5.64 17.43
N SER A 304 0.44 5.98 17.68
CA SER A 304 0.04 6.96 18.69
C SER A 304 -0.37 6.20 19.95
N ALA A 305 0.05 6.69 21.11
CA ALA A 305 -0.22 6.02 22.38
C ALA A 305 -1.73 5.84 22.64
N PRO A 306 -2.15 4.75 23.31
CA PRO A 306 -1.29 3.71 23.89
C PRO A 306 -0.69 2.75 22.86
N ASP A 307 -1.44 2.33 21.84
CA ASP A 307 -1.00 1.32 20.86
C ASP A 307 -1.75 1.44 19.51
N LYS A 308 -2.18 2.65 19.11
CA LYS A 308 -2.96 2.86 17.88
C LYS A 308 -2.03 3.03 16.67
N PRO A 309 -2.03 2.12 15.67
CA PRO A 309 -1.22 2.30 14.48
C PRO A 309 -1.61 3.54 13.70
N LEU A 310 -0.60 4.29 13.26
CA LEU A 310 -0.82 5.42 12.37
C LEU A 310 -1.25 4.91 11.00
N GLN A 311 -2.12 5.67 10.35
CA GLN A 311 -2.58 5.37 8.99
C GLN A 311 -1.76 6.12 7.92
N MET A 312 -0.79 6.95 8.33
CA MET A 312 0.02 7.81 7.48
C MET A 312 1.51 7.56 7.74
N GLY A 313 2.35 7.85 6.75
CA GLY A 313 3.81 7.79 6.88
C GLY A 313 4.38 8.97 7.68
N ILE A 314 5.68 8.91 7.96
CA ILE A 314 6.38 9.93 8.76
C ILE A 314 6.32 11.33 8.15
N ALA A 315 6.28 11.46 6.82
CA ALA A 315 6.24 12.76 6.15
C ALA A 315 4.86 13.41 6.16
N ASP A 316 3.79 12.61 6.23
CA ASP A 316 2.42 13.08 6.08
C ASP A 316 1.72 13.27 7.43
N TYR A 317 2.05 12.42 8.40
CA TYR A 317 1.43 12.46 9.72
C TYR A 317 1.87 13.70 10.50
N ARG A 318 0.90 14.50 10.98
CA ARG A 318 1.13 15.69 11.79
C ARG A 318 0.59 15.46 13.21
N PRO A 319 1.47 15.25 14.22
CA PRO A 319 1.03 15.02 15.60
C PRO A 319 0.38 16.24 16.24
N GLN A 320 -0.44 16.01 17.26
CA GLN A 320 -0.99 17.04 18.13
C GLN A 320 0.00 17.44 19.23
N ASP A 321 -0.25 18.58 19.88
CA ASP A 321 0.54 18.98 21.06
C ASP A 321 0.32 18.02 22.22
N GLY A 322 1.42 17.65 22.90
CA GLY A 322 1.42 16.66 23.97
C GLY A 322 1.20 15.21 23.52
N GLU A 323 1.05 14.95 22.22
CA GLU A 323 0.87 13.60 21.70
C GLU A 323 2.09 12.73 21.97
N ARG A 324 1.86 11.46 22.33
CA ARG A 324 2.91 10.47 22.50
C ARG A 324 2.98 9.56 21.27
N LEU A 325 4.05 9.69 20.51
CA LEU A 325 4.35 8.87 19.34
C LEU A 325 5.36 7.80 19.69
N ILE A 326 5.09 6.57 19.25
CA ILE A 326 5.90 5.41 19.53
C ILE A 326 6.40 4.83 18.20
N LEU A 327 7.72 4.73 18.07
CA LEU A 327 8.40 3.97 17.02
C LEU A 327 8.76 2.61 17.59
N ARG A 328 8.00 1.59 17.23
CA ARG A 328 8.19 0.23 17.74
C ARG A 328 8.83 -0.65 16.67
N LEU A 329 9.96 -1.29 16.98
CA LEU A 329 10.52 -2.32 16.12
C LEU A 329 9.67 -3.60 16.26
N SER A 330 8.83 -3.85 15.27
CA SER A 330 7.86 -4.94 15.26
C SER A 330 8.25 -6.02 14.26
N GLU A 331 7.77 -7.25 14.47
CA GLU A 331 7.90 -8.38 13.54
C GLU A 331 6.55 -8.70 12.90
N TRP A 332 6.54 -9.16 11.64
CA TRP A 332 5.32 -9.59 10.96
C TRP A 332 5.40 -10.96 10.31
#